data_AF-A0A7X7LDT2-F1
#
_entry.id   AF-A0A7X7LDT2-F1
#
_cell.length_a   1.000
_cell.length_b   1.000
_cell.length_c   1.000
_cell.angle_alpha   90.00
_cell.angle_beta   90.00
_cell.angle_gamma   90.00
#
_symmetry.space_group_name_H-M   'P 1'
#
loop_
_entity.id
_entity.type
_entity.pdbx_description
1 polymer ?
#
loop_
_entity_poly.entity_id
_entity_poly.type
_entity_poly.pdbx_seq_one_letter_code
_entity_poly.pdbx_strand_id
1 'polypeptide(L)'
;MKTAMLYTIAALELLVLAYMAGEREWVVRFGRTVYLRTAPVDPRDVMRGDYVRLAYDITRVSTGQCSATLAALLSSSNGAPEDAKVYAVLRTNEDDLAELDILTDERPAGGLYLRGRLERSWALGANVRYGLGAYFMEQGAALALEEARVRDGVMAPLEMAVGVGARGLAVIKGHRWCALGAKLVIQETNVVLQSGDTASRSTRAEVLLVNTSTGPVAVVDMPGGRSLALLPDARWDWGRWRWSGEGRAVPAPQARDVFVLQTGEWRSIHVEFADPYWNLLPLTNGDAGMSAVPLRDLLDTSSPSFEWSDRFRFEYRPPGAESCAGLPGAGLIWHGTLPTRAFSATGFD
;
A
#
# COMPACT_ATOMS: atom_id res chain seq x y z
N MET A 1 -6.34 -18.29 -56.70
CA MET A 1 -5.14 -18.20 -55.83
C MET A 1 -5.20 -16.98 -54.89
N LYS A 2 -5.44 -15.76 -55.39
CA LYS A 2 -5.52 -14.53 -54.56
C LYS A 2 -6.63 -14.57 -53.48
N THR A 3 -7.80 -15.11 -53.80
CA THR A 3 -8.93 -15.26 -52.86
C THR A 3 -8.64 -16.27 -51.74
N ALA A 4 -8.02 -17.41 -52.07
CA ALA A 4 -7.62 -18.39 -51.06
C ALA A 4 -6.60 -17.80 -50.07
N MET A 5 -5.63 -17.03 -50.59
CA MET A 5 -4.64 -16.34 -49.76
C MET A 5 -5.28 -15.30 -48.82
N LEU A 6 -6.28 -14.55 -49.28
CA LEU A 6 -7.03 -13.60 -48.44
C LEU A 6 -7.77 -14.32 -47.29
N TYR A 7 -8.44 -15.43 -47.58
CA TYR A 7 -9.11 -16.22 -46.53
C TYR A 7 -8.12 -16.81 -45.52
N THR A 8 -6.95 -17.27 -45.98
CA THR A 8 -5.91 -17.78 -45.08
C THR A 8 -5.38 -16.69 -44.14
N ILE A 9 -5.14 -15.47 -44.64
CA ILE A 9 -4.70 -14.35 -43.81
C ILE A 9 -5.78 -13.99 -42.79
N ALA A 10 -7.03 -13.82 -43.22
CA ALA A 10 -8.14 -13.51 -42.33
C ALA A 10 -8.35 -14.60 -41.24
N ALA A 11 -8.21 -15.87 -41.61
CA ALA A 11 -8.29 -16.97 -40.65
C ALA A 11 -7.13 -16.96 -39.64
N LEU A 12 -5.91 -16.63 -40.08
CA LEU A 12 -4.75 -16.49 -39.20
C LEU A 12 -4.93 -15.33 -38.23
N GLU A 13 -5.44 -14.18 -38.68
CA GLU A 13 -5.74 -13.03 -37.83
C GLU A 13 -6.80 -13.37 -36.77
N LEU A 14 -7.89 -14.03 -37.17
CA LEU A 14 -8.92 -14.50 -36.25
C LEU A 14 -8.35 -15.47 -35.20
N LEU A 15 -7.47 -16.39 -35.63
CA LEU A 15 -6.81 -17.34 -34.73
C LEU A 15 -5.92 -16.63 -33.71
N VAL A 16 -5.15 -15.63 -34.11
CA VAL A 16 -4.31 -14.83 -33.19
C VAL A 16 -5.19 -14.11 -32.16
N LEU A 17 -6.29 -13.49 -32.58
CA LEU A 17 -7.23 -12.83 -31.66
C LEU A 17 -7.88 -13.84 -30.70
N ALA A 18 -8.32 -15.00 -31.21
CA ALA A 18 -8.90 -16.07 -30.40
C ALA A 18 -7.89 -16.62 -29.38
N TYR A 19 -6.61 -16.77 -29.76
CA TYR A 19 -5.54 -17.17 -28.84
C TYR A 19 -5.33 -16.14 -27.73
N MET A 20 -5.28 -14.84 -28.07
CA MET A 20 -5.14 -13.77 -27.09
C MET A 20 -6.31 -13.70 -26.09
N ALA A 21 -7.54 -13.89 -26.58
CA ALA A 21 -8.73 -13.94 -25.73
C ALA A 21 -8.74 -15.21 -24.87
N GLY A 22 -8.44 -16.35 -25.48
CA GLY A 22 -8.40 -17.66 -24.81
C GLY A 22 -7.38 -17.73 -23.68
N GLU A 23 -6.19 -17.13 -23.84
CA GLU A 23 -5.18 -17.08 -22.77
C GLU A 23 -5.72 -16.33 -21.53
N ARG A 24 -6.44 -15.21 -21.73
CA ARG A 24 -7.03 -14.45 -20.63
C ARG A 24 -8.18 -15.18 -19.96
N GLU A 25 -9.07 -15.77 -20.75
CA GLU A 25 -10.19 -16.57 -20.24
C GLU A 25 -9.70 -17.78 -19.43
N TRP A 26 -8.61 -18.41 -19.89
CA TRP A 26 -7.96 -19.48 -19.15
C TRP A 26 -7.48 -19.02 -17.77
N VAL A 27 -6.86 -17.83 -17.68
CA VAL A 27 -6.41 -17.26 -16.40
C VAL A 27 -7.60 -16.89 -15.50
N VAL A 28 -8.70 -16.39 -16.06
CA VAL A 28 -9.91 -16.11 -15.28
C VAL A 28 -10.46 -17.39 -14.63
N ARG A 29 -10.51 -18.49 -15.38
CA ARG A 29 -11.07 -19.77 -14.91
C ARG A 29 -10.13 -20.58 -14.03
N PHE A 30 -8.86 -20.69 -14.42
CA PHE A 30 -7.91 -21.64 -13.83
C PHE A 30 -6.68 -20.97 -13.19
N GLY A 31 -6.53 -19.65 -13.32
CA GLY A 31 -5.44 -18.93 -12.69
C GLY A 31 -5.55 -18.92 -11.18
N ARG A 32 -4.40 -18.89 -10.50
CA ARG A 32 -4.36 -18.71 -9.04
C ARG A 32 -4.92 -17.32 -8.72
N THR A 33 -5.97 -17.26 -7.92
CA THR A 33 -6.59 -15.99 -7.53
C THR A 33 -5.87 -15.45 -6.30
N VAL A 34 -5.46 -14.19 -6.35
CA VAL A 34 -4.86 -13.45 -5.24
C VAL A 34 -5.48 -12.05 -5.18
N TYR A 35 -5.37 -11.39 -4.04
CA TYR A 35 -5.87 -10.03 -3.86
C TYR A 35 -4.73 -9.03 -3.94
N LEU A 36 -4.89 -7.98 -4.74
CA LEU A 36 -3.97 -6.84 -4.79
C LEU A 36 -4.64 -5.61 -4.24
N ARG A 37 -4.01 -4.98 -3.26
CA ARG A 37 -4.52 -3.74 -2.69
C ARG A 37 -4.29 -2.57 -3.64
N THR A 38 -5.33 -1.74 -3.76
CA THR A 38 -5.24 -0.46 -4.45
C THR A 38 -4.65 0.58 -3.51
N ALA A 39 -3.75 1.41 -4.02
CA ALA A 39 -3.27 2.58 -3.30
C ALA A 39 -4.45 3.50 -2.94
N PRO A 40 -4.35 4.32 -1.88
CA PRO A 40 -5.39 5.26 -1.51
C PRO A 40 -5.68 6.23 -2.67
N VAL A 41 -6.83 6.07 -3.33
CA VAL A 41 -7.32 6.99 -4.36
C VAL A 41 -8.38 7.87 -3.70
N ASP A 42 -8.24 9.19 -3.82
CA ASP A 42 -9.27 10.12 -3.36
C ASP A 42 -10.58 9.80 -4.10
N PRO A 43 -11.69 9.52 -3.38
CA PRO A 43 -12.97 9.16 -3.99
C PRO A 43 -13.53 10.23 -4.93
N ARG A 44 -12.99 11.46 -4.93
CA ARG A 44 -13.45 12.53 -5.83
C ARG A 44 -12.97 12.39 -7.27
N ASP A 45 -11.91 11.63 -7.53
CA ASP A 45 -11.27 11.55 -8.86
C ASP A 45 -11.63 10.28 -9.65
N VAL A 46 -12.51 9.42 -9.11
CA VAL A 46 -12.80 8.08 -9.66
C VAL A 46 -13.90 8.06 -10.72
N MET A 47 -14.65 9.15 -10.88
CA MET A 47 -15.84 9.21 -11.74
C MET A 47 -15.72 10.19 -12.91
N ARG A 48 -15.08 9.77 -14.00
CA ARG A 48 -15.22 10.43 -15.31
C ARG A 48 -15.75 9.50 -16.41
N GLY A 49 -16.39 8.38 -16.05
CA GLY A 49 -17.03 7.40 -16.96
C GLY A 49 -17.30 6.04 -16.30
N ASP A 50 -17.67 5.02 -17.10
CA ASP A 50 -17.96 3.63 -16.65
C ASP A 50 -16.69 2.79 -16.31
N TYR A 51 -15.58 3.44 -15.98
CA TYR A 51 -14.35 2.76 -15.55
C TYR A 51 -13.61 3.52 -14.46
N VAL A 52 -13.00 2.76 -13.56
CA VAL A 52 -12.17 3.24 -12.46
C VAL A 52 -10.70 3.07 -12.82
N ARG A 53 -9.90 4.14 -12.65
CA ARG A 53 -8.45 4.05 -12.74
C ARG A 53 -7.89 3.53 -11.41
N LEU A 54 -7.22 2.39 -11.47
CA LEU A 54 -6.65 1.72 -10.31
C LEU A 54 -5.14 1.99 -10.24
N ALA A 55 -4.69 2.42 -9.08
CA ALA A 55 -3.28 2.39 -8.69
C ALA A 55 -3.11 1.28 -7.65
N TYR A 56 -2.05 0.48 -7.74
CA TYR A 56 -1.78 -0.60 -6.78
C TYR A 56 -0.57 -0.24 -5.92
N ASP A 57 -0.53 -0.72 -4.69
CA ASP A 57 0.63 -0.50 -3.81
C ASP A 57 1.92 -1.07 -4.43
N ILE A 58 1.82 -2.19 -5.16
CA ILE A 58 2.94 -2.83 -5.86
C ILE A 58 3.42 -2.08 -7.11
N THR A 59 2.71 -1.04 -7.56
CA THR A 59 3.08 -0.27 -8.77
C THR A 59 4.35 0.55 -8.55
N ARG A 60 4.54 1.11 -7.35
CA ARG A 60 5.70 1.93 -7.02
C ARG A 60 6.66 1.10 -6.17
N VAL A 61 7.85 0.85 -6.70
CA VAL A 61 8.84 -0.07 -6.13
C VAL A 61 10.11 0.68 -5.78
N SER A 62 10.58 0.53 -4.54
CA SER A 62 11.87 1.08 -4.11
C SER A 62 13.04 0.21 -4.58
N THR A 63 14.24 0.78 -4.75
CA THR A 63 15.45 0.01 -5.11
C THR A 63 15.79 -1.08 -4.10
N GLY A 64 15.44 -0.89 -2.81
CA GLY A 64 15.61 -1.91 -1.78
C GLY A 64 14.76 -3.17 -1.98
N GLN A 65 13.72 -3.10 -2.81
CA GLN A 65 12.85 -4.21 -3.19
C GLN A 65 13.17 -4.75 -4.59
N CYS A 66 14.23 -4.27 -5.23
CA CYS A 66 14.68 -4.75 -6.54
C CYS A 66 15.79 -5.81 -6.39
N SER A 67 15.90 -6.72 -7.35
CA SER A 67 17.10 -7.57 -7.47
C SER A 67 18.34 -6.71 -7.66
N ALA A 68 19.51 -7.22 -7.24
CA ALA A 68 20.77 -6.48 -7.35
C ALA A 68 21.07 -6.03 -8.79
N THR A 69 20.74 -6.88 -9.77
CA THR A 69 20.84 -6.59 -11.21
C THR A 69 19.97 -5.39 -11.61
N LEU A 70 18.69 -5.42 -11.23
CA LEU A 70 17.74 -4.37 -11.56
C LEU A 70 18.06 -3.07 -10.80
N ALA A 71 18.43 -3.14 -9.52
CA ALA A 71 18.84 -1.98 -8.75
C ALA A 71 20.04 -1.25 -9.38
N ALA A 72 21.05 -2.01 -9.83
CA ALA A 72 22.20 -1.47 -10.54
C ALA A 72 21.81 -0.82 -11.88
N LEU A 73 20.89 -1.45 -12.64
CA LEU A 73 20.35 -0.91 -13.89
C LEU A 73 19.63 0.43 -13.66
N LEU A 74 18.75 0.49 -12.66
CA LEU A 74 17.98 1.69 -12.30
C LEU A 74 18.87 2.84 -11.83
N SER A 75 20.00 2.52 -11.20
CA SER A 75 20.97 3.50 -10.67
C SER A 75 21.99 3.95 -11.72
N SER A 76 22.03 3.31 -12.89
CA SER A 76 22.97 3.65 -13.95
C SER A 76 22.65 5.02 -14.57
N SER A 77 23.66 5.68 -15.13
CA SER A 77 23.49 7.00 -15.78
C SER A 77 22.49 6.99 -16.93
N ASN A 78 22.28 5.84 -17.56
CA ASN A 78 21.34 5.66 -18.67
C ASN A 78 19.95 5.22 -18.21
N GLY A 79 19.79 4.85 -16.93
CA GLY A 79 18.57 4.27 -16.38
C GLY A 79 18.23 2.91 -17.00
N ALA A 80 17.09 2.35 -16.58
CA ALA A 80 16.51 1.18 -17.23
C ALA A 80 15.75 1.60 -18.50
N PRO A 81 15.76 0.79 -19.58
CA PRO A 81 14.95 1.09 -20.75
C PRO A 81 13.46 1.19 -20.41
N GLU A 82 12.78 2.18 -20.99
CA GLU A 82 11.32 2.24 -20.92
C GLU A 82 10.69 0.97 -21.52
N ASP A 83 9.56 0.54 -20.96
CA ASP A 83 8.83 -0.69 -21.31
C ASP A 83 9.65 -1.99 -21.13
N ALA A 84 10.80 -1.95 -20.45
CA ALA A 84 11.56 -3.15 -20.11
C ALA A 84 10.70 -4.14 -19.30
N LYS A 85 10.81 -5.42 -19.64
CA LYS A 85 10.05 -6.50 -18.97
C LYS A 85 10.64 -6.71 -17.58
N VAL A 86 9.76 -6.74 -16.59
CA VAL A 86 10.10 -7.04 -15.20
C VAL A 86 9.08 -8.02 -14.63
N TYR A 87 9.45 -8.69 -13.55
CA TYR A 87 8.63 -9.67 -12.86
C TYR A 87 8.57 -9.30 -11.39
N ALA A 88 7.36 -9.08 -10.89
CA ALA A 88 7.09 -8.87 -9.48
C ALA A 88 6.80 -10.23 -8.84
N VAL A 89 7.74 -10.73 -8.04
CA VAL A 89 7.53 -11.92 -7.22
C VAL A 89 6.68 -11.51 -6.02
N LEU A 90 5.65 -12.30 -5.74
CA LEU A 90 4.65 -11.98 -4.74
C LEU A 90 4.67 -13.00 -3.60
N ARG A 91 4.46 -12.49 -2.39
CA ARG A 91 4.17 -13.28 -1.20
C ARG A 91 2.72 -13.05 -0.79
N THR A 92 1.99 -14.11 -0.49
CA THR A 92 0.61 -14.02 0.01
C THR A 92 0.57 -14.15 1.52
N ASN A 93 -0.27 -13.36 2.17
CA ASN A 93 -0.62 -13.56 3.58
C ASN A 93 -1.81 -14.53 3.72
N GLU A 94 -2.32 -14.70 4.94
CA GLU A 94 -3.44 -15.60 5.26
C GLU A 94 -4.78 -15.17 4.62
N ASP A 95 -4.92 -13.90 4.24
CA ASP A 95 -6.11 -13.35 3.57
C ASP A 95 -6.05 -13.44 2.03
N ASP A 96 -5.09 -14.20 1.48
CA ASP A 96 -4.72 -14.22 0.06
C ASP A 96 -4.31 -12.84 -0.50
N LEU A 97 -4.00 -11.87 0.36
CA LEU A 97 -3.48 -10.58 -0.03
C LEU A 97 -2.01 -10.76 -0.46
N ALA A 98 -1.73 -10.40 -1.70
CA ALA A 98 -0.41 -10.48 -2.28
C ALA A 98 0.35 -9.15 -2.11
N GLU A 99 1.53 -9.26 -1.51
CA GLU A 99 2.49 -8.18 -1.34
C GLU A 99 3.70 -8.43 -2.24
N LEU A 100 4.36 -7.34 -2.66
CA LEU A 100 5.62 -7.43 -3.40
C LEU A 100 6.72 -7.95 -2.48
N ASP A 101 7.33 -9.06 -2.88
CA ASP A 101 8.54 -9.58 -2.24
C ASP A 101 9.78 -8.97 -2.91
N ILE A 102 9.94 -9.22 -4.22
CA ILE A 102 11.05 -8.68 -5.00
C ILE A 102 10.63 -8.38 -6.44
N LEU A 103 11.16 -7.30 -6.99
CA LEU A 103 11.07 -6.96 -8.41
C LEU A 103 12.36 -7.35 -9.12
N THR A 104 12.27 -8.12 -10.20
CA THR A 104 13.44 -8.60 -10.96
C THR A 104 13.26 -8.45 -12.46
N ASP A 105 14.37 -8.30 -13.17
CA ASP A 105 14.46 -8.34 -14.63
C ASP A 105 14.57 -9.78 -15.19
N GLU A 106 14.83 -10.76 -14.34
CA GLU A 106 14.91 -12.17 -14.71
C GLU A 106 13.58 -12.89 -14.47
N ARG A 107 13.19 -13.75 -15.42
CA ARG A 107 11.93 -14.49 -15.26
C ARG A 107 12.06 -15.54 -14.17
N PRO A 108 11.21 -15.54 -13.13
CA PRO A 108 11.23 -16.57 -12.11
C PRO A 108 10.92 -17.96 -12.70
N ALA A 109 11.67 -18.98 -12.25
CA ALA A 109 11.46 -20.37 -12.69
C ALA A 109 10.12 -20.95 -12.22
N GLY A 110 9.58 -20.42 -11.12
CA GLY A 110 8.31 -20.83 -10.52
C GLY A 110 7.84 -19.84 -9.46
N GLY A 111 6.79 -20.19 -8.72
CA GLY A 111 6.19 -19.33 -7.70
C GLY A 111 5.14 -18.37 -8.26
N LEU A 112 4.60 -17.54 -7.37
CA LEU A 112 3.63 -16.51 -7.72
C LEU A 112 4.36 -15.25 -8.15
N TYR A 113 4.17 -14.84 -9.41
CA TYR A 113 4.74 -13.59 -9.91
C TYR A 113 3.82 -12.95 -10.96
N LEU A 114 3.90 -11.63 -11.08
CA LEU A 114 3.24 -10.86 -12.14
C LEU A 114 4.28 -10.37 -13.14
N ARG A 115 3.97 -10.53 -14.42
CA ARG A 115 4.75 -9.90 -15.49
C ARG A 115 4.29 -8.46 -15.64
N GLY A 116 5.23 -7.53 -15.48
CA GLY A 116 5.01 -6.10 -15.66
C GLY A 116 5.96 -5.50 -16.68
N ARG A 117 5.84 -4.18 -16.86
CA ARG A 117 6.76 -3.37 -17.65
C ARG A 117 7.10 -2.09 -16.93
N LEU A 118 8.36 -1.67 -17.01
CA LEU A 118 8.80 -0.39 -16.46
C LEU A 118 8.12 0.76 -17.22
N GLU A 119 7.44 1.64 -16.51
CA GLU A 119 6.90 2.88 -17.08
C GLU A 119 7.84 4.06 -16.85
N ARG A 120 8.43 4.13 -15.67
CA ARG A 120 9.37 5.18 -15.29
C ARG A 120 10.34 4.61 -14.26
N SER A 121 11.60 4.97 -14.36
CA SER A 121 12.62 4.66 -13.35
C SER A 121 13.35 5.93 -12.91
N TRP A 122 13.88 5.89 -11.70
CA TRP A 122 14.77 6.89 -11.15
C TRP A 122 15.76 6.20 -10.21
N ALA A 123 16.77 6.94 -9.73
CA ALA A 123 17.90 6.38 -8.99
C ALA A 123 17.50 5.55 -7.76
N LEU A 124 16.37 5.87 -7.12
CA LEU A 124 15.92 5.20 -5.90
C LEU A 124 14.76 4.22 -6.13
N GLY A 125 14.27 4.03 -7.37
CA GLY A 125 13.20 3.07 -7.65
C GLY A 125 12.49 3.23 -8.98
N ALA A 126 11.31 2.63 -9.11
CA ALA A 126 10.60 2.49 -10.37
C ALA A 126 9.08 2.42 -10.24
N ASN A 127 8.39 2.77 -11.32
CA ASN A 127 6.97 2.51 -11.54
C ASN A 127 6.80 1.37 -12.54
N VAL A 128 5.95 0.40 -12.19
CA VAL A 128 5.71 -0.80 -12.96
C VAL A 128 4.23 -0.92 -13.33
N ARG A 129 3.96 -1.13 -14.63
CA ARG A 129 2.62 -1.44 -15.14
C ARG A 129 2.43 -2.93 -15.31
N TYR A 130 1.38 -3.45 -14.66
CA TYR A 130 0.97 -4.86 -14.75
C TYR A 130 -0.23 -5.10 -15.69
N GLY A 131 -0.77 -4.05 -16.30
CA GLY A 131 -1.97 -4.16 -17.16
C GLY A 131 -3.27 -4.30 -16.37
N LEU A 132 -3.27 -3.90 -15.10
CA LEU A 132 -4.41 -3.99 -14.18
C LEU A 132 -5.02 -2.60 -13.84
N GLY A 133 -4.58 -1.53 -14.51
CA GLY A 133 -4.87 -0.15 -14.12
C GLY A 133 -6.27 0.38 -14.49
N ALA A 134 -7.09 -0.43 -15.17
CA ALA A 134 -8.46 -0.06 -15.54
C ALA A 134 -9.42 -1.17 -15.14
N TYR A 135 -10.47 -0.81 -14.40
CA TYR A 135 -11.55 -1.71 -14.02
C TYR A 135 -12.87 -1.15 -14.53
N PHE A 136 -13.53 -1.90 -15.40
CA PHE A 136 -14.80 -1.53 -16.03
C PHE A 136 -15.93 -2.10 -15.19
N MET A 137 -16.88 -1.25 -14.81
CA MET A 137 -18.03 -1.63 -14.00
C MET A 137 -19.32 -1.38 -14.79
N GLU A 138 -20.39 -2.10 -14.46
CA GLU A 138 -21.71 -1.76 -14.98
C GLU A 138 -22.13 -0.37 -14.48
N GLN A 139 -22.78 0.40 -15.37
CA GLN A 139 -23.22 1.77 -15.11
C GLN A 139 -24.05 1.83 -13.80
N GLY A 140 -23.64 2.67 -12.85
CA GLY A 140 -24.30 2.82 -11.53
C GLY A 140 -23.72 1.96 -10.39
N ALA A 141 -22.98 0.89 -10.67
CA ALA A 141 -22.27 0.11 -9.65
C ALA A 141 -21.09 0.88 -9.04
N ALA A 142 -20.53 1.85 -9.78
CA ALA A 142 -19.51 2.76 -9.29
C ALA A 142 -20.05 3.70 -8.18
N LEU A 143 -21.32 4.10 -8.23
CA LEU A 143 -21.94 4.93 -7.19
C LEU A 143 -22.17 4.13 -5.90
N ALA A 144 -22.55 2.85 -6.03
CA ALA A 144 -22.63 1.92 -4.90
C ALA A 144 -21.24 1.65 -4.28
N LEU A 145 -20.17 1.66 -5.09
CA LEU A 145 -18.78 1.57 -4.62
C LEU A 145 -18.39 2.81 -3.77
N GLU A 146 -18.89 4.01 -4.12
CA GLU A 146 -18.65 5.26 -3.38
C GLU A 146 -19.46 5.36 -2.07
N GLU A 147 -20.76 5.07 -2.13
CA GLU A 147 -21.66 5.09 -0.98
C GLU A 147 -21.25 4.05 0.09
N ALA A 148 -20.60 2.97 -0.33
CA ALA A 148 -20.26 1.86 0.54
C ALA A 148 -19.23 2.20 1.62
N ARG A 149 -18.39 3.26 1.53
CA ARG A 149 -17.45 3.55 2.64
C ARG A 149 -16.86 4.97 2.76
N VAL A 150 -17.20 5.95 1.91
CA VAL A 150 -16.76 7.34 2.12
C VAL A 150 -17.74 8.04 3.08
N ARG A 151 -17.73 7.64 4.34
CA ARG A 151 -18.35 8.41 5.43
C ARG A 151 -17.30 8.77 6.45
N ASP A 152 -17.29 10.04 6.84
CA ASP A 152 -16.55 10.58 7.98
C ASP A 152 -15.02 10.39 7.96
N GLY A 153 -14.39 10.30 6.78
CA GLY A 153 -12.93 10.23 6.63
C GLY A 153 -12.32 8.83 6.87
N VAL A 154 -13.14 7.77 6.79
CA VAL A 154 -12.67 6.38 6.83
C VAL A 154 -12.11 5.96 5.48
N MET A 155 -10.91 5.38 5.49
CA MET A 155 -10.28 4.76 4.34
C MET A 155 -10.32 3.24 4.52
N ALA A 156 -11.17 2.56 3.76
CA ALA A 156 -11.10 1.11 3.58
C ALA A 156 -10.49 0.82 2.20
N PRO A 157 -9.32 0.17 2.11
CA PRO A 157 -8.72 -0.13 0.82
C PRO A 157 -9.59 -1.06 -0.02
N LEU A 158 -9.67 -0.78 -1.32
CA LEU A 158 -10.21 -1.70 -2.30
C LEU A 158 -9.16 -2.77 -2.61
N GLU A 159 -9.57 -4.03 -2.64
CA GLU A 159 -8.71 -5.17 -2.93
C GLU A 159 -9.22 -5.87 -4.19
N MET A 160 -8.43 -5.86 -5.25
CA MET A 160 -8.82 -6.46 -6.52
C MET A 160 -8.49 -7.94 -6.52
N ALA A 161 -9.47 -8.79 -6.81
CA ALA A 161 -9.25 -10.20 -7.07
C ALA A 161 -8.60 -10.34 -8.46
N VAL A 162 -7.38 -10.87 -8.50
CA VAL A 162 -6.57 -11.00 -9.70
C VAL A 162 -6.23 -12.47 -9.92
N GLY A 163 -6.64 -13.00 -11.08
CA GLY A 163 -6.17 -14.30 -11.56
C GLY A 163 -4.77 -14.18 -12.14
N VAL A 164 -3.87 -15.06 -11.69
CA VAL A 164 -2.47 -15.10 -12.15
C VAL A 164 -2.21 -16.39 -12.91
N GLY A 165 -1.79 -16.25 -14.17
CA GLY A 165 -1.40 -17.36 -15.04
C GLY A 165 0.06 -17.78 -14.88
N ALA A 166 0.41 -18.96 -15.40
CA ALA A 166 1.76 -19.55 -15.30
C ALA A 166 2.92 -18.72 -15.92
N ARG A 167 2.59 -17.71 -16.74
CA ARG A 167 3.54 -16.77 -17.35
C ARG A 167 3.53 -15.38 -16.69
N GLY A 168 2.88 -15.25 -15.53
CA GLY A 168 2.66 -13.98 -14.84
C GLY A 168 1.66 -13.06 -15.53
N LEU A 169 0.81 -13.59 -16.42
CA LEU A 169 -0.33 -12.83 -16.95
C LEU A 169 -1.34 -12.61 -15.82
N ALA A 170 -1.68 -11.36 -15.56
CA ALA A 170 -2.62 -10.96 -14.54
C ALA A 170 -3.94 -10.53 -15.19
N VAL A 171 -5.08 -10.99 -14.66
CA VAL A 171 -6.42 -10.60 -15.13
C VAL A 171 -7.32 -10.32 -13.94
N ILE A 172 -8.00 -9.18 -13.95
CA ILE A 172 -8.96 -8.81 -12.90
C ILE A 172 -10.19 -9.73 -13.01
N LYS A 173 -10.61 -10.30 -11.88
CA LYS A 173 -11.78 -11.18 -11.75
C LYS A 173 -12.92 -10.54 -10.96
N GLY A 174 -12.61 -9.56 -10.13
CA GLY A 174 -13.57 -8.90 -9.23
C GLY A 174 -12.84 -8.06 -8.19
N HIS A 175 -13.56 -7.71 -7.14
CA HIS A 175 -13.03 -6.91 -6.04
C HIS A 175 -13.69 -7.30 -4.72
N ARG A 176 -13.03 -6.95 -3.61
CA ARG A 176 -13.59 -6.92 -2.27
C ARG A 176 -13.07 -5.69 -1.56
N TRP A 177 -13.74 -5.28 -0.49
CA TRP A 177 -13.19 -4.30 0.43
C TRP A 177 -12.36 -5.02 1.49
N CYS A 178 -11.28 -4.38 1.94
CA CYS A 178 -10.58 -4.80 3.14
C CYS A 178 -11.60 -4.91 4.30
N ALA A 179 -11.43 -5.93 5.16
CA ALA A 179 -12.30 -6.18 6.31
C ALA A 179 -12.21 -5.09 7.39
N LEU A 180 -11.16 -4.26 7.34
CA LEU A 180 -10.95 -3.12 8.21
C LEU A 180 -10.84 -1.82 7.41
N GLY A 181 -11.39 -0.74 7.97
CA GLY A 181 -11.17 0.63 7.54
C GLY A 181 -10.44 1.40 8.63
N ALA A 182 -9.67 2.43 8.23
CA ALA A 182 -8.94 3.26 9.19
C ALA A 182 -9.28 4.75 9.01
N LYS A 183 -9.38 5.46 10.13
CA LYS A 183 -9.47 6.92 10.20
C LYS A 183 -8.33 7.43 11.07
N LEU A 184 -7.72 8.53 10.66
CA LEU A 184 -6.68 9.22 11.42
C LEU A 184 -7.18 10.56 11.91
N VAL A 185 -7.11 10.77 13.21
CA VAL A 185 -7.33 12.05 13.87
C VAL A 185 -6.01 12.49 14.50
N ILE A 186 -5.53 13.67 14.12
CA ILE A 186 -4.35 14.28 14.72
C ILE A 186 -4.81 15.36 15.69
N GLN A 187 -4.25 15.36 16.90
CA GLN A 187 -4.45 16.40 17.88
C GLN A 187 -3.27 17.36 17.84
N GLU A 188 -3.57 18.62 17.59
CA GLU A 188 -2.58 19.68 17.45
C GLU A 188 -2.68 20.67 18.60
N THR A 189 -1.54 21.26 18.94
CA THR A 189 -1.43 22.35 19.91
C THR A 189 -0.75 23.53 19.24
N ASN A 190 -1.26 24.74 19.47
CA ASN A 190 -0.64 25.96 18.98
C ASN A 190 0.65 26.25 19.76
N VAL A 191 1.70 26.62 19.04
CA VAL A 191 3.00 27.00 19.58
C VAL A 191 3.40 28.35 19.00
N VAL A 192 3.86 29.26 19.86
CA VAL A 192 4.38 30.56 19.42
C VAL A 192 5.86 30.40 19.08
N LEU A 193 6.24 30.74 17.86
CA LEU A 193 7.60 30.67 17.36
C LEU A 193 8.42 31.85 17.87
N GLN A 194 9.75 31.73 17.82
CA GLN A 194 10.65 32.83 18.18
C GLN A 194 10.46 34.07 17.29
N SER A 195 9.94 33.91 16.06
CA SER A 195 9.56 35.00 15.17
C SER A 195 8.32 35.79 15.63
N GLY A 196 7.57 35.27 16.61
CA GLY A 196 6.26 35.79 17.03
C GLY A 196 5.08 35.18 16.28
N ASP A 197 5.33 34.36 15.25
CA ASP A 197 4.27 33.67 14.50
C ASP A 197 3.68 32.51 15.30
N THR A 198 2.42 32.18 15.04
CA THR A 198 1.78 30.98 15.62
C THR A 198 1.88 29.83 14.64
N ALA A 199 2.45 28.71 15.07
CA ALA A 199 2.48 27.46 14.33
C ALA A 199 1.62 26.41 15.04
N SER A 200 1.09 25.45 14.28
CA SER A 200 0.42 24.28 14.85
C SER A 200 1.43 23.14 15.00
N ARG A 201 1.33 22.37 16.08
CA ARG A 201 2.22 21.24 16.34
C ARG A 201 1.40 20.01 16.68
N SER A 202 1.63 18.92 15.96
CA SER A 202 1.02 17.63 16.27
C SER A 202 1.58 17.04 17.57
N THR A 203 0.71 16.60 18.47
CA THR A 203 1.10 16.09 19.82
C THR A 203 0.65 14.66 20.08
N ARG A 204 -0.50 14.28 19.52
CA ARG A 204 -1.08 12.94 19.65
C ARG A 204 -1.75 12.56 18.34
N ALA A 205 -1.74 11.28 18.02
CA ALA A 205 -2.58 10.70 16.98
C ALA A 205 -3.54 9.67 17.57
N GLU A 206 -4.71 9.60 16.97
CA GLU A 206 -5.71 8.57 17.22
C GLU A 206 -5.99 7.86 15.90
N VAL A 207 -5.63 6.58 15.83
CA VAL A 207 -5.94 5.71 14.70
C VAL A 207 -7.18 4.91 15.04
N LEU A 208 -8.31 5.26 14.42
CA LEU A 208 -9.55 4.55 14.61
C LEU A 208 -9.71 3.47 13.53
N LEU A 209 -9.80 2.22 13.96
CA LEU A 209 -10.09 1.06 13.13
C LEU A 209 -11.58 0.77 13.21
N VAL A 210 -12.21 0.46 12.08
CA VAL A 210 -13.62 0.05 12.03
C VAL A 210 -13.74 -1.28 11.29
N ASN A 211 -14.54 -2.20 11.83
CA ASN A 211 -14.87 -3.42 11.11
C ASN A 211 -15.84 -3.11 9.97
N THR A 212 -15.40 -3.37 8.75
CA THR A 212 -16.15 -3.09 7.53
C THR A 212 -16.79 -4.30 6.88
N SER A 213 -16.42 -5.49 7.36
CA SER A 213 -16.95 -6.76 6.91
C SER A 213 -18.34 -7.05 7.49
N THR A 214 -18.97 -8.11 7.00
CA THR A 214 -20.27 -8.60 7.47
C THR A 214 -20.17 -9.54 8.68
N GLY A 215 -18.95 -9.95 9.08
CA GLY A 215 -18.70 -10.86 10.19
C GLY A 215 -17.85 -10.22 11.29
N PRO A 216 -17.66 -10.90 12.43
CA PRO A 216 -16.77 -10.41 13.47
C PRO A 216 -15.31 -10.46 13.01
N VAL A 217 -14.54 -9.42 13.36
CA VAL A 217 -13.10 -9.31 13.07
C VAL A 217 -12.41 -8.83 14.34
N ALA A 218 -11.28 -9.45 14.70
CA ALA A 218 -10.50 -9.02 15.84
C ALA A 218 -9.29 -8.17 15.42
N VAL A 219 -8.99 -7.17 16.24
CA VAL A 219 -7.79 -6.33 16.13
C VAL A 219 -6.97 -6.46 17.40
N VAL A 220 -5.66 -6.25 17.29
CA VAL A 220 -4.72 -6.24 18.41
C VAL A 220 -4.30 -4.80 18.65
N ASP A 221 -4.60 -4.25 19.81
CA ASP A 221 -4.21 -2.90 20.23
C ASP A 221 -3.16 -3.00 21.33
N MET A 222 -1.89 -2.95 20.93
CA MET A 222 -0.76 -3.04 21.85
C MET A 222 -0.46 -1.70 22.52
N PRO A 223 -0.08 -1.69 23.81
CA PRO A 223 0.21 -0.47 24.57
C PRO A 223 1.17 0.50 23.86
N GLY A 224 0.85 1.79 23.88
CA GLY A 224 1.65 2.84 23.24
C GLY A 224 1.56 2.85 21.70
N GLY A 225 0.56 2.19 21.12
CA GLY A 225 0.34 2.11 19.68
C GLY A 225 1.26 1.13 18.97
N ARG A 226 1.80 0.12 19.68
CA ARG A 226 2.78 -0.84 19.12
C ARG A 226 2.22 -1.84 18.11
N SER A 227 0.94 -1.72 17.78
CA SER A 227 0.30 -2.36 16.62
C SER A 227 0.30 -1.47 15.39
N LEU A 228 0.98 -0.32 15.44
CA LEU A 228 1.13 0.61 14.33
C LEU A 228 2.61 0.70 13.94
N ALA A 229 2.84 0.93 12.65
CA ALA A 229 4.11 1.37 12.11
C ALA A 229 3.96 2.81 11.60
N LEU A 230 5.05 3.58 11.63
CA LEU A 230 5.11 4.91 11.03
C LEU A 230 5.91 4.83 9.73
N LEU A 231 5.30 5.25 8.62
CA LEU A 231 5.90 5.23 7.29
C LEU A 231 5.98 6.66 6.74
N PRO A 232 7.09 7.06 6.11
CA PRO A 232 7.15 8.32 5.37
C PRO A 232 6.25 8.26 4.14
N ASP A 233 5.47 9.31 3.89
CA ASP A 233 4.64 9.47 2.69
C ASP A 233 5.45 10.11 1.56
N ALA A 234 6.34 9.32 0.99
CA ALA A 234 7.24 9.76 -0.07
C ALA A 234 6.50 9.83 -1.40
N ARG A 235 5.75 10.90 -1.66
CA ARG A 235 5.30 11.20 -3.03
C ARG A 235 6.49 11.53 -3.94
N TRP A 236 7.55 12.13 -3.38
CA TRP A 236 8.71 12.63 -4.14
C TRP A 236 10.09 12.41 -3.47
N ASP A 237 10.15 12.07 -2.18
CA ASP A 237 11.42 11.97 -1.44
C ASP A 237 11.39 10.73 -0.54
N TRP A 238 11.98 9.62 -1.01
CA TRP A 238 12.19 8.44 -0.17
C TRP A 238 13.34 8.72 0.79
N GLY A 239 13.01 9.17 1.99
CA GLY A 239 13.85 8.89 3.13
C GLY A 239 14.81 10.00 3.53
N ARG A 240 14.26 11.08 4.11
CA ARG A 240 14.98 11.83 5.15
C ARG A 240 14.80 11.27 6.53
N TRP A 241 13.69 10.57 6.76
CA TRP A 241 13.33 10.09 8.09
C TRP A 241 13.09 8.60 8.05
N ARG A 242 13.69 7.93 9.02
CA ARG A 242 13.40 6.56 9.38
C ARG A 242 12.78 6.54 10.76
N TRP A 243 11.70 5.79 10.94
CA TRP A 243 11.11 5.62 12.25
C TRP A 243 12.01 4.77 13.15
N SER A 244 12.33 5.27 14.35
CA SER A 244 13.24 4.59 15.27
C SER A 244 12.69 3.29 15.87
N GLY A 245 11.37 3.08 15.81
CA GLY A 245 10.70 1.85 16.21
C GLY A 245 10.75 0.74 15.17
N GLU A 246 11.20 1.04 13.94
CA GLU A 246 11.33 0.06 12.88
C GLU A 246 12.33 -1.05 13.27
N GLY A 247 11.89 -2.31 13.20
CA GLY A 247 12.70 -3.47 13.57
C GLY A 247 12.90 -3.66 15.08
N ARG A 248 12.33 -2.79 15.95
CA ARG A 248 12.35 -3.04 17.39
C ARG A 248 11.41 -4.17 17.76
N ALA A 249 11.84 -4.99 18.71
CA ALA A 249 10.99 -6.05 19.28
C ALA A 249 9.74 -5.43 19.94
N VAL A 250 8.57 -5.90 19.51
CA VAL A 250 7.29 -5.60 20.15
C VAL A 250 7.03 -6.67 21.21
N PRO A 251 6.55 -6.31 22.42
CA PRO A 251 6.17 -7.29 23.43
C PRO A 251 5.16 -8.31 22.91
N ALA A 252 5.15 -9.52 23.47
CA ALA A 252 4.16 -10.53 23.11
C ALA A 252 2.74 -10.05 23.47
N PRO A 253 1.76 -10.19 22.56
CA PRO A 253 0.38 -9.79 22.83
C PRO A 253 -0.25 -10.65 23.94
N GLN A 254 -1.14 -10.05 24.70
CA GLN A 254 -1.90 -10.70 25.77
C GLN A 254 -3.39 -10.69 25.43
N ALA A 255 -4.17 -11.50 26.15
CA ALA A 255 -5.63 -11.59 25.95
C ALA A 255 -6.34 -10.22 26.08
N ARG A 256 -5.80 -9.30 26.89
CA ARG A 256 -6.34 -7.95 27.08
C ARG A 256 -6.13 -7.02 25.88
N ASP A 257 -5.18 -7.36 25.01
CA ASP A 257 -4.79 -6.54 23.86
C ASP A 257 -5.62 -6.91 22.61
N VAL A 258 -6.42 -7.99 22.67
CA VAL A 258 -7.27 -8.47 21.56
C VAL A 258 -8.69 -7.98 21.72
N PHE A 259 -9.22 -7.34 20.67
CA PHE A 259 -10.55 -6.76 20.64
C PHE A 259 -11.34 -7.32 19.46
N VAL A 260 -12.39 -8.09 19.73
CA VAL A 260 -13.32 -8.59 18.70
C VAL A 260 -14.35 -7.51 18.39
N LEU A 261 -14.35 -7.01 17.16
CA LEU A 261 -15.23 -5.96 16.68
C LEU A 261 -16.38 -6.57 15.87
N GLN A 262 -17.61 -6.20 16.22
CA GLN A 262 -18.78 -6.47 15.38
C GLN A 262 -18.81 -5.54 14.16
N THR A 263 -19.62 -5.86 13.15
CA THR A 263 -19.76 -5.01 11.96
C THR A 263 -20.11 -3.57 12.33
N GLY A 264 -19.29 -2.62 11.87
CA GLY A 264 -19.47 -1.18 12.16
C GLY A 264 -18.93 -0.72 13.51
N GLU A 265 -18.42 -1.63 14.35
CA GLU A 265 -17.78 -1.28 15.62
C GLU A 265 -16.38 -0.72 15.39
N TRP A 266 -16.02 0.25 16.24
CA TRP A 266 -14.77 0.98 16.16
C TRP A 266 -13.84 0.65 17.32
N ARG A 267 -12.53 0.62 17.04
CA ARG A 267 -11.46 0.60 18.04
C ARG A 267 -10.52 1.75 17.81
N SER A 268 -10.13 2.42 18.88
CA SER A 268 -9.16 3.52 18.84
C SER A 268 -7.81 3.07 19.39
N ILE A 269 -6.75 3.31 18.62
CA ILE A 269 -5.36 3.12 19.01
C ILE A 269 -4.74 4.51 19.19
N HIS A 270 -4.22 4.76 20.40
CA HIS A 270 -3.68 6.06 20.78
C HIS A 270 -2.16 6.08 20.65
N VAL A 271 -1.62 7.16 20.10
CA VAL A 271 -0.19 7.38 19.88
C VAL A 271 0.22 8.73 20.44
N GLU A 272 1.11 8.72 21.43
CA GLU A 272 1.70 9.94 22.02
C GLU A 272 3.01 10.27 21.31
N PHE A 273 3.11 11.45 20.70
CA PHE A 273 4.32 11.82 19.93
C PHE A 273 5.51 12.16 20.83
N ALA A 274 5.28 12.23 22.15
CA ALA A 274 6.32 12.36 23.16
C ALA A 274 6.96 11.01 23.57
N ASP A 275 6.33 9.87 23.26
CA ASP A 275 6.93 8.57 23.52
C ASP A 275 8.15 8.38 22.59
N PRO A 276 9.36 8.10 23.14
CA PRO A 276 10.57 7.89 22.35
C PRO A 276 10.47 6.80 21.30
N TYR A 277 9.50 5.88 21.41
CA TYR A 277 9.22 4.88 20.39
C TYR A 277 8.82 5.50 19.05
N TRP A 278 8.20 6.68 19.05
CA TRP A 278 7.78 7.39 17.85
C TRP A 278 8.82 8.39 17.33
N ASN A 279 10.03 8.42 17.91
CA ASN A 279 11.09 9.28 17.41
C ASN A 279 11.53 8.87 16.00
N LEU A 280 12.04 9.85 15.28
CA LEU A 280 12.59 9.72 13.93
C LEU A 280 14.11 9.80 13.97
N LEU A 281 14.73 9.05 13.07
CA LEU A 281 16.15 9.06 12.81
C LEU A 281 16.35 9.71 11.43
N PRO A 282 17.24 10.70 11.30
CA PRO A 282 17.56 11.26 10.00
C PRO A 282 18.35 10.24 9.17
N LEU A 283 17.97 10.10 7.90
CA LEU A 283 18.65 9.32 6.89
C LEU A 283 19.63 10.24 6.16
N THR A 284 20.88 10.28 6.62
CA THR A 284 21.97 11.00 5.94
C THR A 284 22.78 10.05 5.06
N ASN A 285 23.27 10.54 3.91
CA ASN A 285 24.33 9.85 3.16
C ASN A 285 25.62 9.88 3.99
N GLY A 286 25.79 8.89 4.87
CA GLY A 286 26.92 8.77 5.80
C GLY A 286 26.46 8.82 7.26
N ASP A 287 26.57 7.69 7.94
CA ASP A 287 26.30 7.55 9.38
C ASP A 287 27.40 8.25 10.19
N ALA A 288 27.02 9.21 11.04
CA ALA A 288 27.41 9.28 12.45
C ALA A 288 26.96 10.61 13.09
N GLY A 289 25.98 10.53 14.00
CA GLY A 289 25.91 11.49 15.12
C GLY A 289 24.62 12.29 15.33
N MET A 290 23.61 12.20 14.46
CA MET A 290 22.34 12.87 14.75
C MET A 290 21.48 12.05 15.72
N SER A 291 21.07 12.69 16.81
CA SER A 291 20.21 12.10 17.84
C SER A 291 18.77 11.95 17.33
N ALA A 292 18.07 10.93 17.83
CA ALA A 292 16.67 10.70 17.49
C ALA A 292 15.82 11.94 17.82
N VAL A 293 15.04 12.41 16.86
CA VAL A 293 14.18 13.60 16.98
C VAL A 293 12.77 13.13 17.33
N PRO A 294 12.14 13.65 18.41
CA PRO A 294 10.75 13.35 18.68
C PRO A 294 9.83 13.80 17.54
N LEU A 295 8.83 13.00 17.20
CA LEU A 295 7.90 13.31 16.11
C LEU A 295 7.18 14.65 16.31
N ARG A 296 6.91 15.01 17.58
CA ARG A 296 6.33 16.32 17.94
C ARG A 296 7.26 17.51 17.70
N ASP A 297 8.57 17.30 17.60
CA ASP A 297 9.58 18.35 17.55
C ASP A 297 10.06 18.63 16.12
N LEU A 298 9.41 18.03 15.11
CA LEU A 298 9.71 18.14 13.68
C LEU A 298 9.34 19.50 13.05
N LEU A 299 9.21 20.57 13.84
CA LEU A 299 8.96 21.92 13.34
C LEU A 299 10.28 22.53 12.84
N ASP A 300 10.61 22.34 11.56
CA ASP A 300 11.64 23.17 10.93
C ASP A 300 11.05 24.50 10.47
N THR A 301 11.10 25.49 11.36
CA THR A 301 10.66 26.86 11.08
C THR A 301 11.76 27.71 10.43
N SER A 302 12.86 27.09 9.98
CA SER A 302 14.04 27.80 9.49
C SER A 302 14.25 27.72 7.97
N SER A 303 13.47 26.89 7.26
CA SER A 303 13.59 26.74 5.80
C SER A 303 12.23 26.77 5.07
N PRO A 304 11.85 27.92 4.46
CA PRO A 304 10.54 28.12 3.82
C PRO A 304 10.28 27.29 2.55
N SER A 305 11.26 26.49 2.09
CA SER A 305 11.13 25.66 0.87
C SER A 305 10.75 24.20 1.13
N PHE A 306 10.73 23.72 2.38
CA PHE A 306 10.70 22.28 2.69
C PHE A 306 9.52 21.78 3.56
N GLU A 307 8.63 22.68 4.00
CA GLU A 307 7.51 22.40 4.92
C GLU A 307 6.47 21.37 4.40
N TRP A 308 6.46 21.06 3.10
CA TRP A 308 5.49 20.15 2.46
C TRP A 308 5.99 18.70 2.30
N SER A 309 7.25 18.41 2.65
CA SER A 309 7.91 17.13 2.33
C SER A 309 7.93 16.09 3.46
N ASP A 310 7.76 16.51 4.72
CA ASP A 310 7.81 15.62 5.89
C ASP A 310 6.41 15.13 6.28
N ARG A 311 5.78 14.41 5.35
CA ARG A 311 4.50 13.74 5.57
C ARG A 311 4.73 12.31 6.02
N PHE A 312 3.89 11.86 6.94
CA PHE A 312 3.92 10.49 7.47
C PHE A 312 2.53 9.88 7.38
N ARG A 313 2.47 8.55 7.46
CA ARG A 313 1.21 7.82 7.66
C ARG A 313 1.45 6.75 8.71
N PHE A 314 0.40 6.43 9.45
CA PHE A 314 0.40 5.22 10.25
C PHE A 314 -0.03 4.04 9.38
N GLU A 315 0.50 2.88 9.67
CA GLU A 315 0.04 1.62 9.13
C GLU A 315 -0.26 0.69 10.28
N TYR A 316 -1.51 0.25 10.39
CA TYR A 316 -1.85 -0.80 11.34
C TYR A 316 -1.23 -2.11 10.88
N ARG A 317 -0.39 -2.68 11.75
CA ARG A 317 0.39 -3.89 11.55
C ARG A 317 0.38 -4.66 12.87
N PRO A 318 -0.59 -5.56 13.08
CA PRO A 318 -0.68 -6.34 14.30
C PRO A 318 0.50 -7.32 14.41
N PRO A 319 0.77 -7.85 15.62
CA PRO A 319 1.70 -8.96 15.78
C PRO A 319 1.34 -10.14 14.87
N GLY A 320 2.35 -10.90 14.46
CA GLY A 320 2.16 -12.05 13.58
C GLY A 320 1.24 -13.12 14.18
N ALA A 321 0.61 -13.91 13.31
CA ALA A 321 -0.33 -14.97 13.69
C ALA A 321 0.26 -15.96 14.72
N GLU A 322 1.54 -16.32 14.57
CA GLU A 322 2.24 -17.20 15.51
C GLU A 322 2.24 -16.66 16.95
N SER A 323 2.50 -15.36 17.11
CA SER A 323 2.47 -14.69 18.42
C SER A 323 1.07 -14.60 19.02
N CYS A 324 0.04 -14.73 18.18
CA CYS A 324 -1.36 -14.59 18.58
C CYS A 324 -2.10 -15.94 18.73
N ALA A 325 -1.53 -17.06 18.28
CA ALA A 325 -2.22 -18.34 18.14
C ALA A 325 -2.88 -18.88 19.43
N GLY A 326 -2.37 -18.51 20.61
CA GLY A 326 -2.91 -18.91 21.91
C GLY A 326 -3.90 -17.92 22.54
N LEU A 327 -4.22 -16.82 21.86
CA LEU A 327 -5.07 -15.76 22.40
C LEU A 327 -6.56 -16.02 22.14
N PRO A 328 -7.46 -15.51 23.00
CA PRO A 328 -8.88 -15.60 22.75
C PRO A 328 -9.23 -14.89 21.44
N GLY A 329 -9.99 -15.57 20.58
CA GLY A 329 -10.38 -15.02 19.29
C GLY A 329 -9.24 -15.00 18.25
N ALA A 330 -8.15 -15.74 18.45
CA ALA A 330 -7.02 -15.80 17.51
C ALA A 330 -7.43 -16.02 16.05
N GLY A 331 -8.39 -16.91 15.78
CA GLY A 331 -8.90 -17.17 14.43
C GLY A 331 -9.74 -16.04 13.82
N LEU A 332 -10.08 -15.00 14.58
CA LEU A 332 -10.73 -13.79 14.09
C LEU A 332 -9.74 -12.63 13.92
N ILE A 333 -8.49 -12.76 14.41
CA ILE A 333 -7.52 -11.68 14.34
C ILE A 333 -7.15 -11.44 12.88
N TRP A 334 -7.35 -10.20 12.45
CA TRP A 334 -6.94 -9.79 11.13
C TRP A 334 -5.45 -9.49 11.12
N HIS A 335 -4.69 -10.16 10.25
CA HIS A 335 -3.22 -10.10 10.19
C HIS A 335 -2.66 -9.33 8.99
N GLY A 336 -3.50 -8.59 8.26
CA GLY A 336 -3.06 -7.71 7.18
C GLY A 336 -2.39 -6.43 7.67
N THR A 337 -2.02 -5.57 6.72
CA THR A 337 -1.53 -4.21 6.94
C THR A 337 -2.60 -3.20 6.55
N LEU A 338 -2.79 -2.09 7.25
CA LEU A 338 -3.80 -1.08 6.86
C LEU A 338 -3.24 0.34 7.00
N PRO A 339 -2.88 1.01 5.90
CA PRO A 339 -2.38 2.38 5.95
C PRO A 339 -3.51 3.39 6.21
N THR A 340 -3.22 4.40 7.02
CA THR A 340 -4.05 5.59 7.18
C THR A 340 -3.81 6.59 6.06
N ARG A 341 -4.62 7.66 6.03
CA ARG A 341 -4.23 8.89 5.31
C ARG A 341 -2.89 9.41 5.85
N ALA A 342 -2.15 10.12 5.00
CA ALA A 342 -0.93 10.79 5.42
C ALA A 342 -1.25 12.13 6.10
N PHE A 343 -0.48 12.48 7.11
CA PHE A 343 -0.54 13.72 7.86
C PHE A 343 0.82 14.42 7.84
N SER A 344 0.83 15.72 8.06
CA SER A 344 2.07 16.45 8.32
C SER A 344 2.36 16.50 9.82
N ALA A 345 3.61 16.27 10.21
CA ALA A 345 4.03 16.49 11.60
C ALA A 345 3.95 17.99 11.99
N THR A 346 4.00 18.90 11.01
CA THR A 346 3.97 20.37 11.19
C THR A 346 2.56 20.96 11.24
N GLY A 347 1.50 20.14 11.20
CA GLY A 347 0.10 20.58 11.34
C GLY A 347 -0.49 21.29 10.12
N PHE A 348 0.19 21.26 8.97
CA PHE A 348 -0.35 21.69 7.68
C PHE A 348 -0.81 20.45 6.89
N ASP A 349 -2.12 20.24 6.75
CA ASP A 349 -2.71 19.04 6.10
C ASP A 349 -2.90 19.16 4.58
#